data_AF-A0A429ISB4-F1
#
_entry.id   AF-A0A429ISB4-F1
#
_cell.length_a   1.000
_cell.length_b   1.000
_cell.length_c   1.000
_cell.angle_alpha   90.00
_cell.angle_beta   90.00
_cell.angle_gamma   90.00
#
_symmetry.space_group_name_H-M   'P 1'
#
loop_
_entity.id
_entity.type
_entity.pdbx_description
1 polymer ?
#
loop_
_entity_poly.entity_id
_entity_poly.type
_entity_poly.pdbx_seq_one_letter_code
_entity_poly.pdbx_strand_id
1 'polypeptide(L)'
;MASKGETRHFGPASAGDPLSTPASVRRLEQVAVPWQVGPYFSTAVDDPVMLGTYAQQVGREVASEEHQLLARLGTDRGCELCADAQGVVRAVMLDYDEPTRYVNASVEGFAQSLLVLDEALRIIVSTDRPQAAADAFADAERRLREVDSSAFAGRENWWPLVLDDIRDTAGTERYAAFEYVGADGEPQIVTQAGGISLHPEERLWSVLSGSGVEPEQVVKVHTELEACFMPGHYCSLWLAQMFPEAQLTHNFPYGESAESRAEGIRLLQEAAAQPPQH
;
A
#
# COMPACT_ATOMS: atom_id res chain seq x y z
N MET A 1 -5.59 -2.43 -18.42
CA MET A 1 -5.10 -1.28 -19.21
C MET A 1 -4.55 -0.27 -18.22
N ALA A 2 -3.24 -0.28 -17.95
CA ALA A 2 -2.62 0.78 -17.15
C ALA A 2 -2.68 2.08 -17.95
N SER A 3 -3.33 3.12 -17.41
CA SER A 3 -3.32 4.45 -18.00
C SER A 3 -1.87 4.93 -18.15
N LYS A 4 -1.57 5.48 -19.32
CA LYS A 4 -0.24 5.93 -19.70
C LYS A 4 -0.08 7.38 -19.23
N GLY A 5 0.68 7.60 -18.16
CA GLY A 5 1.32 8.89 -17.90
C GLY A 5 0.42 10.08 -17.56
N GLU A 6 -0.74 9.85 -16.97
CA GLU A 6 -1.60 10.94 -16.51
C GLU A 6 -1.13 11.43 -15.13
N THR A 7 -0.92 12.75 -15.02
CA THR A 7 -0.46 13.42 -13.81
C THR A 7 -1.58 14.27 -13.21
N ARG A 8 -1.70 14.24 -11.89
CA ARG A 8 -2.57 15.15 -11.15
C ARG A 8 -1.79 16.41 -10.82
N HIS A 9 -2.30 17.56 -11.25
CA HIS A 9 -1.78 18.88 -10.90
C HIS A 9 -2.67 19.50 -9.83
N PHE A 10 -2.09 20.00 -8.74
CA PHE A 10 -2.85 20.57 -7.62
C PHE A 10 -3.10 22.08 -7.74
N GLY A 11 -2.45 22.75 -8.69
CA GLY A 11 -2.55 24.20 -8.93
C GLY A 11 -3.98 24.78 -8.91
N PRO A 12 -4.98 24.18 -9.61
CA PRO A 12 -6.35 24.69 -9.60
C PRO A 12 -7.02 24.66 -8.22
N ALA A 13 -6.68 23.68 -7.37
CA ALA A 13 -7.24 23.54 -6.03
C ALA A 13 -6.55 24.46 -5.00
N SER A 14 -5.31 24.88 -5.25
CA SER A 14 -4.56 25.83 -4.42
C SER A 14 -4.80 27.30 -4.78
N ALA A 15 -5.45 27.59 -5.91
CA ALA A 15 -5.66 28.94 -6.45
C ALA A 15 -6.80 29.75 -5.77
N GLY A 16 -7.35 29.28 -4.65
CA GLY A 16 -8.34 30.02 -3.85
C GLY A 16 -7.76 31.29 -3.21
N ASP A 17 -8.60 32.10 -2.54
CA ASP A 17 -8.14 33.29 -1.81
C ASP A 17 -7.02 32.90 -0.82
N PRO A 18 -5.79 33.44 -0.96
CA PRO A 18 -4.65 33.11 -0.12
C PRO A 18 -4.91 33.27 1.37
N LEU A 19 -5.86 34.12 1.79
CA LEU A 19 -6.23 34.30 3.20
C LEU A 19 -7.17 33.20 3.72
N SER A 20 -7.86 32.48 2.84
CA SER A 20 -8.80 31.40 3.19
C SER A 20 -8.24 29.99 2.97
N THR A 21 -7.27 29.83 2.07
CA THR A 21 -6.66 28.54 1.75
C THR A 21 -5.65 28.13 2.83
N PRO A 22 -5.67 26.90 3.38
CA PRO A 22 -4.65 26.45 4.32
C PRO A 22 -3.23 26.50 3.72
N ALA A 23 -2.22 26.73 4.57
CA ALA A 23 -0.82 26.82 4.13
C ALA A 23 -0.30 25.53 3.48
N SER A 24 -0.74 24.38 4.01
CA SER A 24 -0.52 23.04 3.46
C SER A 24 -1.01 22.93 2.01
N VAL A 25 -2.22 23.41 1.72
CA VAL A 25 -2.83 23.34 0.38
C VAL A 25 -2.09 24.24 -0.60
N ARG A 26 -1.72 25.47 -0.17
CA ARG A 26 -0.88 26.36 -1.00
C ARG A 26 0.48 25.74 -1.35
N ARG A 27 1.04 24.88 -0.49
CA ARG A 27 2.32 24.21 -0.75
C ARG A 27 2.27 23.30 -1.98
N LEU A 28 1.09 22.83 -2.37
CA LEU A 28 0.93 21.95 -3.53
C LEU A 28 0.80 22.67 -4.88
N GLU A 29 0.80 24.00 -4.93
CA GLU A 29 0.48 24.77 -6.15
C GLU A 29 1.28 24.35 -7.39
N GLN A 30 2.57 24.06 -7.21
CA GLN A 30 3.49 23.65 -8.29
C GLN A 30 3.79 22.16 -8.28
N VAL A 31 3.10 21.39 -7.44
CA VAL A 31 3.29 19.95 -7.31
C VAL A 31 2.42 19.22 -8.32
N ALA A 32 2.98 18.18 -8.92
CA ALA A 32 2.27 17.20 -9.70
C ALA A 32 2.74 15.80 -9.34
N VAL A 33 1.81 14.85 -9.31
CA VAL A 33 2.08 13.44 -9.01
C VAL A 33 1.45 12.54 -10.07
N PRO A 34 2.01 11.34 -10.34
CA PRO A 34 1.36 10.34 -11.20
C PRO A 34 -0.01 9.96 -10.62
N TRP A 35 -1.00 9.63 -11.46
CA TRP A 35 -2.31 9.15 -10.96
C TRP A 35 -2.21 7.84 -10.19
N GLN A 36 -1.26 6.99 -10.54
CA GLN A 36 -1.03 5.72 -9.88
C GLN A 36 0.44 5.31 -9.99
N VAL A 37 0.97 4.70 -8.93
CA VAL A 37 2.28 4.05 -8.90
C VAL A 37 2.14 2.70 -8.21
N GLY A 38 2.02 1.64 -9.02
CA GLY A 38 1.79 0.29 -8.52
C GLY A 38 0.57 0.21 -7.58
N PRO A 39 0.62 -0.64 -6.53
CA PRO A 39 -0.37 -0.63 -5.46
C PRO A 39 -0.12 0.48 -4.43
N TYR A 40 1.07 1.08 -4.41
CA TYR A 40 1.54 1.93 -3.32
C TYR A 40 1.00 3.36 -3.35
N PHE A 41 0.62 3.88 -4.51
CA PHE A 41 0.06 5.23 -4.62
C PHE A 41 -1.04 5.29 -5.65
N SER A 42 -2.13 5.98 -5.31
CA SER A 42 -3.12 6.45 -6.29
C SER A 42 -3.75 7.77 -5.88
N THR A 43 -4.29 8.51 -6.84
CA THR A 43 -4.99 9.77 -6.62
C THR A 43 -6.01 10.03 -7.73
N ALA A 44 -7.13 10.67 -7.42
CA ALA A 44 -8.10 11.11 -8.42
C ALA A 44 -8.15 12.63 -8.56
N VAL A 45 -8.37 13.14 -9.77
CA VAL A 45 -8.39 14.59 -10.06
C VAL A 45 -9.46 15.32 -9.25
N ASP A 46 -10.62 14.69 -9.08
CA ASP A 46 -11.79 15.27 -8.41
C ASP A 46 -11.77 15.12 -6.88
N ASP A 47 -10.79 14.41 -6.31
CA ASP A 47 -10.69 14.26 -4.86
C ASP A 47 -10.40 15.62 -4.20
N PRO A 48 -11.10 15.98 -3.11
CA PRO A 48 -10.74 17.17 -2.34
C PRO A 48 -9.27 17.13 -1.87
N VAL A 49 -8.60 18.28 -1.98
CA VAL A 49 -7.19 18.42 -1.54
C VAL A 49 -7.10 18.60 -0.03
N MET A 50 -8.08 19.20 0.63
CA MET A 50 -8.08 19.30 2.09
C MET A 50 -8.57 17.97 2.69
N LEU A 51 -7.79 17.37 3.61
CA LEU A 51 -8.09 16.06 4.17
C LEU A 51 -9.46 16.01 4.86
N GLY A 52 -9.81 17.04 5.63
CA GLY A 52 -11.12 17.11 6.29
C GLY A 52 -12.29 17.11 5.31
N THR A 53 -12.17 17.82 4.18
CA THR A 53 -13.21 17.81 3.13
C THR A 53 -13.30 16.47 2.43
N TYR A 54 -12.15 15.83 2.15
CA TYR A 54 -12.14 14.49 1.58
C TYR A 54 -12.81 13.48 2.52
N ALA A 55 -12.42 13.46 3.80
CA ALA A 55 -12.98 12.56 4.80
C ALA A 55 -14.50 12.71 4.90
N GLN A 56 -15.00 13.96 4.97
CA GLN A 56 -16.44 14.23 4.96
C GLN A 56 -17.13 13.70 3.68
N GLN A 57 -16.52 13.90 2.51
CA GLN A 57 -17.07 13.43 1.24
C GLN A 57 -17.20 11.89 1.18
N VAL A 58 -16.23 11.17 1.74
CA VAL A 58 -16.24 9.69 1.77
C VAL A 58 -16.93 9.12 3.02
N GLY A 59 -17.53 9.98 3.86
CA GLY A 59 -18.25 9.55 5.07
C GLY A 59 -17.35 8.98 6.18
N ARG A 60 -16.10 9.44 6.25
CA ARG A 60 -15.10 9.04 7.25
C ARG A 60 -14.71 10.21 8.14
N GLU A 61 -14.05 9.92 9.25
CA GLU A 61 -13.62 10.89 10.24
C GLU A 61 -12.09 11.07 10.25
N VAL A 62 -11.65 12.30 10.51
CA VAL A 62 -10.24 12.59 10.79
C VAL A 62 -10.06 12.65 12.30
N ALA A 63 -9.20 11.80 12.85
CA ALA A 63 -9.04 11.65 14.30
C ALA A 63 -8.61 12.95 15.03
N SER A 64 -7.86 13.83 14.36
CA SER A 64 -7.36 15.09 14.91
C SER A 64 -7.82 16.31 14.11
N GLU A 65 -8.23 17.37 14.79
CA GLU A 65 -8.54 18.67 14.18
C GLU A 65 -7.36 19.25 13.39
N GLU A 66 -6.12 19.03 13.86
CA GLU A 66 -4.92 19.47 13.16
C GLU A 66 -4.78 18.76 11.80
N HIS A 67 -5.10 17.47 11.76
CA HIS A 67 -5.02 16.67 10.55
C HIS A 67 -6.06 17.09 9.50
N GLN A 68 -7.20 17.68 9.90
CA GLN A 68 -8.22 18.13 8.96
C GLN A 68 -7.69 19.18 7.96
N LEU A 69 -6.68 19.96 8.38
CA LEU A 69 -6.07 21.01 7.59
C LEU A 69 -4.92 20.50 6.70
N LEU A 70 -4.57 19.22 6.74
CA LEU A 70 -3.51 18.68 5.88
C LEU A 70 -3.94 18.66 4.41
N ALA A 71 -2.95 18.81 3.53
CA ALA A 71 -3.16 18.75 2.09
C ALA A 71 -2.92 17.32 1.59
N ARG A 72 -3.99 16.65 1.19
CA ARG A 72 -4.01 15.30 0.64
C ARG A 72 -3.45 15.28 -0.78
N LEU A 73 -2.46 14.42 -1.02
CA LEU A 73 -1.89 14.15 -2.34
C LEU A 73 -2.50 12.91 -2.99
N GLY A 74 -2.89 11.92 -2.19
CA GLY A 74 -3.44 10.65 -2.67
C GLY A 74 -3.56 9.64 -1.53
N THR A 75 -3.62 8.36 -1.86
CA THR A 75 -3.77 7.25 -0.92
C THR A 75 -2.83 6.11 -1.26
N ASP A 76 -2.40 5.37 -0.22
CA ASP A 76 -1.74 4.07 -0.34
C ASP A 76 -2.72 2.91 -0.05
N ARG A 77 -4.03 3.16 -0.23
CA ARG A 77 -5.20 2.27 -0.01
C ARG A 77 -5.63 2.09 1.45
N GLY A 78 -4.73 2.24 2.42
CA GLY A 78 -5.08 2.20 3.85
C GLY A 78 -4.98 3.56 4.54
N CYS A 79 -4.04 4.39 4.10
CA CYS A 79 -3.79 5.73 4.61
C CYS A 79 -3.93 6.77 3.50
N GLU A 80 -4.27 7.99 3.92
CA GLU A 80 -4.20 9.19 3.09
C GLU A 80 -2.81 9.80 3.21
N LEU A 81 -2.14 10.04 2.07
CA LEU A 81 -0.81 10.62 2.02
C LEU A 81 -0.95 12.14 1.94
N CYS A 82 -0.59 12.80 3.04
CA CYS A 82 -0.92 14.20 3.28
C CYS A 82 0.32 15.02 3.65
N ALA A 83 0.34 16.28 3.24
CA ALA A 83 1.38 17.25 3.57
C ALA A 83 0.91 18.27 4.60
N ASP A 84 1.82 18.62 5.52
CA ASP A 84 1.62 19.73 6.45
C ASP A 84 1.95 21.09 5.83
N ALA A 85 1.89 22.16 6.63
CA ALA A 85 2.17 23.52 6.19
C ALA A 85 3.63 23.76 5.78
N GLN A 86 4.56 22.90 6.20
CA GLN A 86 5.97 22.92 5.84
C GLN A 86 6.25 22.07 4.60
N GLY A 87 5.28 21.26 4.18
CA GLY A 87 5.37 20.34 3.05
C GLY A 87 5.91 18.95 3.43
N VAL A 88 6.05 18.63 4.72
CA VAL A 88 6.42 17.28 5.15
C VAL A 88 5.26 16.35 4.89
N VAL A 89 5.53 15.24 4.20
CA VAL A 89 4.53 14.25 3.82
C VAL A 89 4.47 13.13 4.84
N ARG A 90 3.25 12.79 5.28
CA ARG A 90 2.96 11.71 6.21
C ARG A 90 1.77 10.89 5.73
N ALA A 91 1.75 9.60 6.05
CA ALA A 91 0.58 8.76 5.86
C ALA A 91 -0.33 8.87 7.10
N VAL A 92 -1.59 9.21 6.88
CA VAL A 92 -2.59 9.47 7.91
C VAL A 92 -3.75 8.49 7.74
N MET A 93 -4.05 7.71 8.78
CA MET A 93 -5.20 6.83 8.77
C MET A 93 -6.46 7.60 9.20
N LEU A 94 -7.56 7.43 8.47
CA LEU A 94 -8.87 7.96 8.85
C LEU A 94 -9.57 6.99 9.82
N ASP A 95 -10.54 7.47 10.59
CA ASP A 95 -11.33 6.79 11.63
C ASP A 95 -10.56 6.27 12.86
N TYR A 96 -9.25 6.16 12.78
CA TYR A 96 -8.40 5.64 13.85
C TYR A 96 -7.37 6.68 14.27
N ASP A 97 -7.17 6.84 15.59
CA ASP A 97 -6.14 7.71 16.16
C ASP A 97 -4.79 6.98 16.20
N GLU A 98 -4.28 6.65 15.01
CA GLU A 98 -3.01 5.95 14.83
C GLU A 98 -1.86 6.94 14.60
N PRO A 99 -0.64 6.62 15.07
CA PRO A 99 0.54 7.43 14.75
C PRO A 99 0.73 7.57 13.24
N THR A 100 0.87 8.82 12.79
CA THR A 100 1.11 9.08 11.37
C THR A 100 2.49 8.61 10.95
N ARG A 101 2.59 8.00 9.78
CA ARG A 101 3.85 7.44 9.26
C ARG A 101 4.62 8.47 8.46
N TYR A 102 5.91 8.62 8.73
CA TYR A 102 6.76 9.55 7.95
C TYR A 102 6.98 9.03 6.52
N VAL A 103 6.82 9.90 5.52
CA VAL A 103 6.98 9.58 4.09
C VAL A 103 8.15 10.35 3.51
N ASN A 104 8.08 11.69 3.50
CA ASN A 104 9.14 12.54 2.96
C ASN A 104 9.22 13.90 3.65
N ALA A 105 10.40 14.53 3.60
CA ALA A 105 10.67 15.86 4.11
C ALA A 105 10.01 16.98 3.28
N SER A 106 9.64 16.71 2.03
CA SER A 106 9.00 17.68 1.14
C SER A 106 8.05 17.01 0.14
N VAL A 107 7.05 17.77 -0.31
CA VAL A 107 6.10 17.35 -1.37
C VAL A 107 6.79 17.17 -2.73
N GLU A 108 7.82 17.97 -3.03
CA GLU A 108 8.63 17.79 -4.23
C GLU A 108 9.47 16.51 -4.18
N GLY A 109 10.08 16.23 -3.02
CA GLY A 109 10.80 14.97 -2.79
C GLY A 109 9.88 13.76 -2.92
N PHE A 110 8.67 13.83 -2.35
CA PHE A 110 7.68 12.77 -2.53
C PHE A 110 7.29 12.55 -3.99
N ALA A 111 6.98 13.62 -4.74
CA ALA A 111 6.65 13.53 -6.15
C ALA A 111 7.80 12.93 -6.99
N GLN A 112 9.05 13.33 -6.71
CA GLN A 112 10.23 12.75 -7.36
C GLN A 112 10.40 11.27 -7.02
N SER A 113 10.21 10.89 -5.75
CA SER A 113 10.30 9.49 -5.30
C SER A 113 9.22 8.60 -5.94
N LEU A 114 8.00 9.10 -6.14
CA LEU A 114 6.96 8.39 -6.89
C LEU A 114 7.38 8.09 -8.33
N LEU A 115 8.03 9.03 -9.01
CA LEU A 115 8.54 8.82 -10.37
C LEU A 115 9.66 7.78 -10.42
N VAL A 116 10.57 7.79 -9.42
CA VAL A 116 11.61 6.77 -9.28
C VAL A 116 10.98 5.37 -9.10
N LEU A 117 9.99 5.27 -8.23
CA LEU A 117 9.30 4.00 -7.97
C LEU A 117 8.53 3.51 -9.21
N ASP A 118 7.82 4.39 -9.91
CA ASP A 118 7.08 4.02 -11.12
C ASP A 118 7.98 3.49 -12.24
N GLU A 119 9.15 4.12 -12.44
CA GLU A 119 10.15 3.62 -13.37
C GLU A 119 10.67 2.23 -12.97
N ALA A 120 11.00 2.05 -11.68
CA ALA A 120 11.51 0.79 -11.16
C ALA A 120 10.50 -0.35 -11.29
N LEU A 121 9.25 -0.13 -10.86
CA LEU A 121 8.19 -1.13 -10.93
C LEU A 121 7.90 -1.56 -12.38
N ARG A 122 7.93 -0.62 -13.33
CA ARG A 122 7.78 -0.94 -14.76
C ARG A 122 8.86 -1.92 -15.24
N ILE A 123 10.10 -1.80 -14.76
CA ILE A 123 11.18 -2.73 -15.09
C ILE A 123 11.01 -4.05 -14.35
N ILE A 124 10.82 -4.01 -13.03
CA ILE A 124 10.76 -5.19 -12.16
C ILE A 124 9.61 -6.12 -12.58
N VAL A 125 8.43 -5.58 -12.87
CA VAL A 125 7.25 -6.38 -13.22
C VAL A 125 7.29 -6.89 -14.67
N SER A 126 8.05 -6.25 -15.57
CA SER A 126 8.08 -6.64 -16.99
C SER A 126 9.24 -7.55 -17.40
N THR A 127 10.27 -7.69 -16.55
CA THR A 127 11.44 -8.51 -16.85
C THR A 127 11.27 -9.95 -16.40
N ASP A 128 11.74 -10.91 -17.21
CA ASP A 128 11.91 -12.31 -16.83
C ASP A 128 13.30 -12.61 -16.25
N ARG A 129 14.22 -11.64 -16.32
CA ARG A 129 15.61 -11.76 -15.83
C ARG A 129 15.73 -11.32 -14.37
N PRO A 130 16.05 -12.21 -13.42
CA PRO A 130 16.16 -11.85 -12.00
C PRO A 130 17.20 -10.77 -11.72
N GLN A 131 18.35 -10.81 -12.41
CA GLN A 131 19.40 -9.79 -12.24
C GLN A 131 18.92 -8.40 -12.64
N ALA A 132 18.12 -8.28 -13.72
CA ALA A 132 17.62 -6.99 -14.17
C ALA A 132 16.62 -6.39 -13.17
N ALA A 133 15.79 -7.23 -12.55
CA ALA A 133 14.88 -6.82 -11.48
C ALA A 133 15.68 -6.37 -10.23
N ALA A 134 16.70 -7.13 -9.84
CA ALA A 134 17.56 -6.79 -8.71
C ALA A 134 18.33 -5.47 -8.93
N ASP A 135 18.87 -5.26 -10.13
CA ASP A 135 19.58 -4.02 -10.49
C ASP A 135 18.63 -2.81 -10.46
N ALA A 136 17.42 -2.96 -11.00
CA ALA A 136 16.40 -1.91 -10.97
C ALA A 136 15.95 -1.57 -9.55
N PHE A 137 15.76 -2.59 -8.69
CA PHE A 137 15.45 -2.40 -7.28
C PHE A 137 16.57 -1.65 -6.54
N ALA A 138 17.83 -2.07 -6.72
CA ALA A 138 18.98 -1.44 -6.08
C ALA A 138 19.18 0.01 -6.54
N ASP A 139 18.99 0.30 -7.83
CA ASP A 139 19.04 1.67 -8.35
C ASP A 139 17.92 2.54 -7.76
N ALA A 140 16.70 2.00 -7.67
CA ALA A 140 15.57 2.71 -7.07
C ALA A 140 15.82 3.05 -5.60
N GLU A 141 16.27 2.08 -4.80
CA GLU A 141 16.61 2.31 -3.39
C GLU A 141 17.67 3.42 -3.24
N ARG A 142 18.74 3.37 -4.03
CA ARG A 142 19.79 4.39 -4.02
C ARG A 142 19.22 5.77 -4.35
N ARG A 143 18.44 5.89 -5.42
CA ARG A 143 17.85 7.16 -5.87
C ARG A 143 16.85 7.72 -4.85
N LEU A 144 16.03 6.89 -4.24
CA LEU A 144 15.10 7.32 -3.19
C LEU A 144 15.84 7.89 -1.98
N ARG A 145 16.95 7.27 -1.55
CA ARG A 145 17.79 7.78 -0.46
C ARG A 145 18.50 9.09 -0.82
N GLU A 146 18.84 9.29 -2.10
CA GLU A 146 19.41 10.56 -2.61
C GLU A 146 18.39 11.70 -2.61
N VAL A 147 17.12 11.39 -2.92
CA VAL A 147 16.02 12.36 -2.84
C VAL A 147 15.80 12.79 -1.39
N ASP A 148 15.73 11.82 -0.47
CA ASP A 148 15.46 12.09 0.93
C ASP A 148 16.00 10.96 1.83
N SER A 149 17.16 11.20 2.45
CA SER A 149 17.76 10.22 3.37
C SER A 149 17.00 10.09 4.68
N SER A 150 16.27 11.13 5.10
CA SER A 150 15.50 11.13 6.36
C SER A 150 14.28 10.21 6.29
N ALA A 151 13.73 10.00 5.09
CA ALA A 151 12.69 9.00 4.83
C ALA A 151 13.13 7.59 5.22
N PHE A 152 14.42 7.30 5.24
CA PHE A 152 14.99 6.00 5.59
C PHE A 152 15.59 5.94 7.00
N ALA A 153 15.40 6.98 7.82
CA ALA A 153 15.93 7.02 9.18
C ALA A 153 15.25 6.00 10.11
N GLY A 154 13.99 5.63 9.85
CA GLY A 154 13.24 4.61 10.59
C GLY A 154 12.84 3.43 9.69
N ARG A 155 12.90 2.20 10.22
CA ARG A 155 12.50 0.98 9.49
C ARG A 155 11.00 0.89 9.20
N GLU A 156 10.19 1.57 10.01
CA GLU A 156 8.72 1.63 9.85
C GLU A 156 8.25 2.90 9.12
N ASN A 157 9.18 3.68 8.56
CA ASN A 157 8.82 4.76 7.65
C ASN A 157 8.30 4.17 6.33
N TRP A 158 7.56 4.99 5.58
CA TRP A 158 6.80 4.53 4.44
C TRP A 158 7.65 3.90 3.32
N TRP A 159 8.76 4.54 2.92
CA TRP A 159 9.61 4.02 1.83
C TRP A 159 10.32 2.71 2.16
N PRO A 160 10.93 2.52 3.35
CA PRO A 160 11.42 1.22 3.78
C PRO A 160 10.36 0.11 3.71
N LEU A 161 9.11 0.37 4.10
CA LEU A 161 8.04 -0.61 4.01
C LEU A 161 7.68 -0.97 2.56
N VAL A 162 7.58 0.04 1.68
CA VAL A 162 7.32 -0.19 0.24
C VAL A 162 8.43 -1.02 -0.39
N LEU A 163 9.70 -0.73 -0.08
CA LEU A 163 10.82 -1.51 -0.61
C LEU A 163 10.89 -2.92 -0.01
N ASP A 164 10.60 -3.08 1.28
CA ASP A 164 10.48 -4.38 1.93
C ASP A 164 9.39 -5.22 1.24
N ASP A 165 8.23 -4.64 0.91
CA ASP A 165 7.15 -5.32 0.18
C ASP A 165 7.56 -5.84 -1.20
N ILE A 166 8.17 -4.97 -2.02
CA ILE A 166 8.62 -5.31 -3.37
C ILE A 166 9.64 -6.44 -3.31
N ARG A 167 10.60 -6.34 -2.38
CA ARG A 167 11.63 -7.35 -2.20
C ARG A 167 11.03 -8.69 -1.76
N ASP A 168 10.16 -8.67 -0.75
CA ASP A 168 9.60 -9.87 -0.16
C ASP A 168 8.69 -10.61 -1.15
N THR A 169 7.83 -9.87 -1.87
CA THR A 169 6.95 -10.43 -2.92
C THR A 169 7.71 -10.94 -4.15
N ALA A 170 8.85 -10.37 -4.48
CA ALA A 170 9.69 -10.85 -5.58
C ALA A 170 10.58 -12.04 -5.20
N GLY A 171 11.00 -12.13 -3.93
CA GLY A 171 11.97 -13.12 -3.46
C GLY A 171 11.36 -14.36 -2.83
N THR A 172 10.13 -14.29 -2.32
CA THR A 172 9.51 -15.38 -1.56
C THR A 172 8.12 -15.67 -2.11
N GLU A 173 7.96 -16.82 -2.77
CA GLU A 173 6.63 -17.31 -3.15
C GLU A 173 5.86 -17.69 -1.88
N ARG A 174 4.65 -17.17 -1.75
CA ARG A 174 3.76 -17.40 -0.61
C ARG A 174 2.32 -17.56 -1.07
N TYR A 175 1.56 -18.35 -0.33
CA TYR A 175 0.22 -18.77 -0.66
C TYR A 175 -0.82 -18.28 0.35
N ALA A 176 -2.04 -18.09 -0.15
CA ALA A 176 -3.25 -17.95 0.63
C ALA A 176 -4.25 -19.04 0.21
N ALA A 177 -5.09 -19.47 1.15
CA ALA A 177 -6.17 -20.40 0.93
C ALA A 177 -7.48 -19.81 1.47
N PHE A 178 -8.51 -19.77 0.64
CA PHE A 178 -9.85 -19.34 1.04
C PHE A 178 -10.76 -20.56 1.04
N GLU A 179 -11.48 -20.74 2.14
CA GLU A 179 -12.58 -21.68 2.25
C GLU A 179 -13.88 -20.92 2.13
N TYR A 180 -14.75 -21.35 1.21
CA TYR A 180 -16.07 -20.75 1.02
C TYR A 180 -17.14 -21.82 0.77
N VAL A 181 -18.39 -21.47 1.06
CA VAL A 181 -19.54 -22.35 0.81
C VAL A 181 -20.07 -22.13 -0.61
N GLY A 182 -20.00 -23.16 -1.44
CA GLY A 182 -20.50 -23.13 -2.81
C GLY A 182 -22.01 -22.97 -2.92
N ALA A 183 -22.50 -22.72 -4.14
CA ALA A 183 -23.94 -22.60 -4.40
C ALA A 183 -24.72 -23.92 -4.15
N ASP A 184 -24.02 -25.05 -4.16
CA ASP A 184 -24.51 -26.37 -3.79
C ASP A 184 -24.55 -26.61 -2.27
N GLY A 185 -24.01 -25.68 -1.47
CA GLY A 185 -23.89 -25.79 -0.03
C GLY A 185 -22.65 -26.55 0.45
N GLU A 186 -21.78 -26.99 -0.47
CA GLU A 186 -20.57 -27.73 -0.13
C GLU A 186 -19.37 -26.79 0.07
N PRO A 187 -18.49 -27.06 1.06
CA PRO A 187 -17.29 -26.27 1.27
C PRO A 187 -16.28 -26.50 0.13
N GLN A 188 -15.69 -25.41 -0.35
CA GLN A 188 -14.65 -25.38 -1.36
C GLN A 188 -13.42 -24.69 -0.79
N ILE A 189 -12.23 -25.26 -1.04
CA ILE A 189 -10.95 -24.64 -0.68
C ILE A 189 -10.19 -24.33 -1.96
N VAL A 190 -9.82 -23.07 -2.14
CA VAL A 190 -9.01 -22.60 -3.26
C VAL A 190 -7.73 -21.99 -2.70
N THR A 191 -6.60 -22.30 -3.33
CA THR A 191 -5.27 -21.82 -2.94
C THR A 191 -4.62 -21.10 -4.11
N GLN A 192 -3.94 -19.99 -3.85
CA GLN A 192 -3.30 -19.16 -4.87
C GLN A 192 -2.00 -18.56 -4.33
N ALA A 193 -0.94 -18.59 -5.15
CA ALA A 193 0.29 -17.84 -4.89
C ALA A 193 0.15 -16.37 -5.29
N GLY A 194 0.87 -15.48 -4.61
CA GLY A 194 0.96 -14.06 -4.95
C GLY A 194 1.70 -13.79 -6.28
N GLY A 195 2.13 -12.55 -6.44
CA GLY A 195 3.04 -12.11 -7.49
C GLY A 195 3.85 -10.91 -7.00
N ILE A 196 4.72 -10.38 -7.86
CA ILE A 196 5.50 -9.18 -7.53
C ILE A 196 4.53 -8.03 -7.26
N SER A 197 4.62 -7.43 -6.06
CA SER A 197 3.73 -6.36 -5.60
C SER A 197 2.23 -6.72 -5.69
N LEU A 198 1.89 -8.02 -5.55
CA LEU A 198 0.53 -8.52 -5.52
C LEU A 198 0.43 -9.63 -4.48
N HIS A 199 -0.34 -9.40 -3.42
CA HIS A 199 -0.43 -10.37 -2.32
C HIS A 199 -1.34 -11.54 -2.71
N PRO A 200 -1.07 -12.78 -2.21
CA PRO A 200 -1.86 -13.95 -2.57
C PRO A 200 -3.34 -13.77 -2.23
N GLU A 201 -3.68 -13.10 -1.13
CA GLU A 201 -5.05 -12.84 -0.70
C GLU A 201 -5.81 -11.97 -1.72
N GLU A 202 -5.18 -10.89 -2.18
CA GLU A 202 -5.76 -9.98 -3.19
C GLU A 202 -5.97 -10.72 -4.51
N ARG A 203 -4.97 -11.49 -4.95
CA ARG A 203 -5.03 -12.26 -6.20
C ARG A 203 -6.12 -13.32 -6.14
N LEU A 204 -6.19 -14.05 -5.03
CA LEU A 204 -7.16 -15.13 -4.83
C LEU A 204 -8.58 -14.57 -4.81
N TRP A 205 -8.80 -13.49 -4.06
CA TRP A 205 -10.12 -12.87 -4.00
C TRP A 205 -10.57 -12.31 -5.35
N SER A 206 -9.67 -11.72 -6.13
CA SER A 206 -9.98 -11.28 -7.50
C SER A 206 -10.51 -12.42 -8.38
N VAL A 207 -9.93 -13.63 -8.25
CA VAL A 207 -10.38 -14.83 -8.97
C VAL A 207 -11.74 -15.32 -8.46
N LEU A 208 -11.94 -15.38 -7.15
CA LEU A 208 -13.21 -15.85 -6.55
C LEU A 208 -14.37 -14.90 -6.85
N SER A 209 -14.20 -13.60 -6.59
CA SER A 209 -15.21 -12.58 -6.91
C SER A 209 -15.54 -12.53 -8.40
N GLY A 210 -14.52 -12.63 -9.27
CA GLY A 210 -14.72 -12.75 -10.72
C GLY A 210 -15.47 -14.01 -11.15
N SER A 211 -15.52 -15.03 -10.30
CA SER A 211 -16.29 -16.27 -10.50
C SER A 211 -17.68 -16.24 -9.82
N GLY A 212 -18.06 -15.11 -9.22
CA GLY A 212 -19.37 -14.91 -8.58
C GLY A 212 -19.45 -15.40 -7.13
N VAL A 213 -18.32 -15.60 -6.45
CA VAL A 213 -18.32 -15.84 -5.00
C VAL A 213 -18.51 -14.52 -4.27
N GLU A 214 -19.54 -14.44 -3.44
CA GLU A 214 -19.84 -13.28 -2.59
C GLU A 214 -19.05 -13.33 -1.27
N PRO A 215 -18.73 -12.17 -0.65
CA PRO A 215 -17.90 -12.15 0.56
C PRO A 215 -18.45 -12.98 1.72
N GLU A 216 -19.78 -12.99 1.90
CA GLU A 216 -20.45 -13.70 2.98
C GLU A 216 -20.35 -15.24 2.84
N GLN A 217 -19.97 -15.73 1.66
CA GLN A 217 -19.74 -17.16 1.44
C GLN A 217 -18.39 -17.62 1.98
N VAL A 218 -17.43 -16.71 2.17
CA VAL A 218 -16.09 -17.02 2.69
C VAL A 218 -16.18 -17.25 4.19
N VAL A 219 -15.80 -18.45 4.63
CA VAL A 219 -15.87 -18.86 6.05
C VAL A 219 -14.49 -18.90 6.72
N LYS A 220 -13.41 -19.02 5.93
CA LYS A 220 -12.05 -19.03 6.45
C LYS A 220 -11.06 -18.51 5.41
N VAL A 221 -10.09 -17.74 5.89
CA VAL A 221 -8.90 -17.34 5.14
C VAL A 221 -7.66 -17.80 5.91
N HIS A 222 -6.79 -18.51 5.22
CA HIS A 222 -5.53 -18.99 5.76
C HIS A 222 -4.36 -18.50 4.90
N THR A 223 -3.34 -17.92 5.53
CA THR A 223 -2.17 -17.38 4.84
C THR A 223 -0.87 -17.98 5.41
N GLU A 224 0.16 -18.14 4.59
CA GLU A 224 1.43 -18.64 5.14
C GLU A 224 2.13 -17.62 6.04
N LEU A 225 2.07 -16.35 5.66
CA LEU A 225 2.48 -15.22 6.48
C LEU A 225 1.24 -14.51 6.99
N GLU A 226 1.29 -13.98 8.22
CA GLU A 226 0.27 -13.10 8.75
C GLU A 226 -0.11 -12.00 7.72
N ALA A 227 -1.41 -11.75 7.57
CA ALA A 227 -1.90 -10.77 6.60
C ALA A 227 -1.26 -9.40 6.88
N CYS A 228 -0.69 -8.78 5.85
CA CYS A 228 0.16 -7.61 6.05
C CYS A 228 -0.63 -6.38 6.52
N PHE A 229 0.04 -5.49 7.25
CA PHE A 229 -0.39 -4.11 7.51
C PHE A 229 0.61 -3.12 6.91
N MET A 230 0.78 -3.19 5.58
CA MET A 230 1.82 -2.45 4.85
C MET A 230 1.24 -1.56 3.76
N PRO A 231 1.90 -0.42 3.43
CA PRO A 231 1.52 0.47 2.34
C PRO A 231 1.20 -0.27 1.04
N GLY A 232 0.08 0.11 0.40
CA GLY A 232 -0.37 -0.44 -0.87
C GLY A 232 -1.25 -1.69 -0.78
N HIS A 233 -1.27 -2.38 0.36
CA HIS A 233 -1.99 -3.64 0.50
C HIS A 233 -2.93 -3.65 1.70
N TYR A 234 -2.42 -3.42 2.92
CA TYR A 234 -3.20 -3.46 4.16
C TYR A 234 -4.14 -4.68 4.25
N CYS A 235 -3.65 -5.86 3.88
CA CYS A 235 -4.44 -7.09 3.80
C CYS A 235 -5.16 -7.41 5.10
N SER A 236 -4.55 -7.21 6.27
CA SER A 236 -5.21 -7.46 7.56
C SER A 236 -6.46 -6.59 7.75
N LEU A 237 -6.38 -5.30 7.42
CA LEU A 237 -7.51 -4.37 7.48
C LEU A 237 -8.57 -4.73 6.44
N TRP A 238 -8.15 -4.94 5.20
CA TRP A 238 -9.06 -5.25 4.10
C TRP A 238 -9.81 -6.58 4.32
N LEU A 239 -9.12 -7.64 4.75
CA LEU A 239 -9.73 -8.94 5.04
C LEU A 239 -10.73 -8.83 6.20
N ALA A 240 -10.39 -8.11 7.26
CA ALA A 240 -11.29 -7.91 8.40
C ALA A 240 -12.57 -7.13 8.01
N GLN A 241 -12.46 -6.18 7.08
CA GLN A 241 -13.61 -5.43 6.58
C GLN A 241 -14.47 -6.22 5.59
N MET A 242 -13.82 -6.96 4.68
CA MET A 242 -14.49 -7.69 3.60
C MET A 242 -15.11 -9.00 4.08
N PHE A 243 -14.45 -9.70 5.01
CA PHE A 243 -14.86 -11.01 5.52
C PHE A 243 -15.00 -11.00 7.05
N PRO A 244 -15.89 -10.17 7.62
CA PRO A 244 -15.96 -9.95 9.07
C PRO A 244 -16.28 -11.21 9.87
N GLU A 245 -16.99 -12.17 9.28
CA GLU A 245 -17.38 -13.43 9.92
C GLU A 245 -16.39 -14.58 9.62
N ALA A 246 -15.43 -14.38 8.71
CA ALA A 246 -14.50 -15.43 8.33
C ALA A 246 -13.40 -15.60 9.38
N GLN A 247 -13.02 -16.86 9.63
CA GLN A 247 -11.87 -17.14 10.48
C GLN A 247 -10.56 -16.79 9.75
N LEU A 248 -9.79 -15.83 10.26
CA LEU A 248 -8.46 -15.49 9.75
C LEU A 248 -7.38 -16.28 10.51
N THR A 249 -6.51 -16.98 9.80
CA THR A 249 -5.42 -17.78 10.39
C THR A 249 -4.14 -17.65 9.57
N HIS A 250 -2.97 -17.87 10.20
CA HIS A 250 -1.69 -17.85 9.51
C HIS A 250 -0.69 -18.87 10.08
N ASN A 251 0.38 -19.18 9.33
CA ASN A 251 1.45 -20.08 9.80
C ASN A 251 2.56 -19.34 10.56
N PHE A 252 3.06 -18.24 9.99
CA PHE A 252 4.20 -17.48 10.53
C PHE A 252 3.85 -16.00 10.71
N PRO A 253 4.50 -15.31 11.67
CA PRO A 253 4.25 -13.89 11.90
C PRO A 253 4.71 -13.04 10.73
N TYR A 254 4.04 -11.92 10.47
CA TYR A 254 4.45 -10.92 9.48
C TYR A 254 3.85 -9.55 9.85
N GLY A 255 3.89 -9.27 11.15
CA GLY A 255 3.20 -8.15 11.78
C GLY A 255 3.84 -6.79 11.49
N GLU A 256 3.56 -5.84 12.38
CA GLU A 256 3.85 -4.42 12.12
C GLU A 256 5.33 -4.03 12.25
N SER A 257 6.18 -4.86 12.86
CA SER A 257 7.61 -4.57 13.02
C SER A 257 8.47 -5.23 11.95
N ALA A 258 9.55 -4.56 11.56
CA ALA A 258 10.55 -5.12 10.64
C ALA A 258 11.18 -6.42 11.16
N GLU A 259 11.29 -6.58 12.48
CA GLU A 259 11.76 -7.82 13.10
C GLU A 259 10.77 -8.97 12.90
N SER A 260 9.47 -8.72 13.15
CA SER A 260 8.42 -9.72 12.93
C SER A 260 8.35 -10.16 11.47
N ARG A 261 8.42 -9.21 10.52
CA ARG A 261 8.43 -9.50 9.08
C ARG A 261 9.65 -10.31 8.65
N ALA A 262 10.84 -9.93 9.12
CA ALA A 262 12.07 -10.65 8.82
C ALA A 262 12.04 -12.08 9.37
N GLU A 263 11.50 -12.27 10.57
CA GLU A 263 11.33 -13.59 11.17
C GLU A 263 10.34 -14.45 10.38
N GLY A 264 9.20 -13.88 9.98
CA GLY A 264 8.23 -14.55 9.12
C GLY A 264 8.83 -15.07 7.82
N ILE A 265 9.54 -14.19 7.10
CA ILE A 265 10.20 -14.54 5.83
C ILE A 265 11.23 -15.65 6.05
N ARG A 266 12.04 -15.56 7.11
CA ARG A 266 13.03 -16.59 7.45
C ARG A 266 12.35 -17.94 7.70
N LEU A 267 11.31 -17.98 8.55
CA LEU A 267 10.58 -19.20 8.88
C LEU A 267 9.91 -19.82 7.65
N LEU A 268 9.31 -18.99 6.79
CA LEU A 268 8.70 -19.44 5.54
C LEU A 268 9.73 -20.09 4.61
N GLN A 269 10.89 -19.46 4.43
CA GLN A 269 11.98 -20.01 3.61
C GLN A 269 12.53 -21.32 4.18
N GLU A 270 12.65 -21.43 5.50
CA GLU A 270 13.06 -22.66 6.18
C GLU A 270 12.05 -23.79 6.01
N ALA A 271 10.75 -23.48 6.07
CA ALA A 271 9.69 -24.44 5.83
C ALA A 271 9.67 -24.92 4.37
N ALA A 272 9.85 -24.01 3.40
CA ALA A 272 9.93 -24.34 1.98
C ALA A 272 11.14 -25.21 1.61
N ALA A 273 12.23 -25.12 2.39
CA ALA A 273 13.43 -25.94 2.20
C ALA A 273 13.31 -27.37 2.77
N GLN A 274 12.29 -27.64 3.60
CA GLN A 274 12.08 -28.98 4.18
C GLN A 274 11.26 -29.87 3.22
N PRO A 275 11.66 -31.13 3.00
CA PRO A 275 10.88 -32.06 2.18
C PRO A 275 9.53 -32.34 2.85
N PRO A 276 8.45 -32.58 2.08
CA PRO A 276 7.14 -32.90 2.63
C PRO A 276 7.26 -34.11 3.55
N GLN A 277 6.80 -33.96 4.80
CA GLN A 277 6.74 -35.07 5.74
C GLN A 277 5.61 -36.01 5.29
N HIS A 278 5.99 -37.22 4.86
CA HIS A 278 5.09 -38.30 4.45
C HIS A 278 4.46 -39.01 5.65
#